data_AF-A0A9X4S5W5-F1
#
_entry.id   AF-A0A9X4S5W5-F1
#
_cell.length_a   1.000
_cell.length_b   1.000
_cell.length_c   1.000
_cell.angle_alpha   90.00
_cell.angle_beta   90.00
_cell.angle_gamma   90.00
#
_symmetry.space_group_name_H-M   'P 1'
#
loop_
_entity.id
_entity.type
_entity.pdbx_description
1 polymer ?
#
loop_
_entity_poly.entity_id
_entity_poly.type
_entity_poly.pdbx_seq_one_letter_code
_entity_poly.pdbx_strand_id
1 'polypeptide(L)'
;MFFSNKKKVNLHKKRKFKSSTLHIYLLIIAIFFSVILSIVIYGINIKYHLKLGNTLTAYLAIIGSLPTVYLWIVKERKKEEELKNKQQEINQIKVSELNKVYVDAVNQFYNEKTFIAGAYALLALVGDWINMSKDYEEKAKDYYPRVSQISSIIFSAQQYNIDNVTFRSIIVELFKKINRLDQENDEFYFNWSNFSLYNINLSYHDLSGVDMSGINLLNSGFYANELVNIRLNFANLTGIELGRSNLSNAELIRTNLSYASLFNSDLSSAELQNANLKHAKLKYANLTGANLMHSNLIDANLSRAILSGVNLKNANLTDANLMLANLTGADLSRANLSGANLKNANLTGVNLADADLTGADLSGANLKNANLKNAKITNVNWDNTNLENTNFPEFS
;
A
#
# COMPACT_ATOMS: atom_id res chain seq x y z
N MET A 1 -6.36 -55.43 45.63
CA MET A 1 -6.22 -54.04 46.10
C MET A 1 -5.61 -53.20 44.99
N PHE A 2 -6.35 -52.17 44.59
CA PHE A 2 -5.97 -50.90 43.95
C PHE A 2 -4.58 -50.67 43.30
N PHE A 3 -4.65 -50.33 42.00
CA PHE A 3 -3.97 -49.26 41.24
C PHE A 3 -2.58 -48.73 41.64
N SER A 4 -1.65 -48.71 40.68
CA SER A 4 -1.30 -47.51 39.88
C SER A 4 0.11 -47.61 39.27
N ASN A 5 0.26 -47.51 37.95
CA ASN A 5 0.86 -46.31 37.33
C ASN A 5 0.89 -46.38 35.79
N LYS A 6 0.54 -45.24 35.18
CA LYS A 6 0.49 -44.98 33.74
C LYS A 6 1.90 -44.88 33.14
N LYS A 7 2.06 -45.36 31.90
CA LYS A 7 2.76 -44.62 30.84
C LYS A 7 2.17 -44.96 29.45
N LYS A 8 1.74 -43.90 28.76
CA LYS A 8 1.20 -43.90 27.38
C LYS A 8 2.29 -44.25 26.37
N VAL A 9 2.02 -45.15 25.42
CA VAL A 9 2.54 -45.09 24.04
C VAL A 9 1.45 -45.60 23.06
N ASN A 10 1.30 -44.82 21.99
CA ASN A 10 0.46 -44.93 20.79
C ASN A 10 0.03 -46.34 20.30
N LEU A 11 -1.22 -46.43 19.84
CA LEU A 11 -1.62 -47.13 18.60
C LEU A 11 -3.07 -46.78 18.22
N HIS A 12 -3.28 -45.62 17.58
CA HIS A 12 -4.50 -45.35 16.81
C HIS A 12 -4.31 -45.84 15.36
N LYS A 13 -4.33 -47.16 15.16
CA LYS A 13 -4.72 -47.76 13.87
C LYS A 13 -6.22 -48.06 13.92
N LYS A 14 -7.06 -47.02 13.85
CA LYS A 14 -8.49 -47.21 13.55
C LYS A 14 -8.60 -47.63 12.09
N ARG A 15 -8.91 -48.91 11.89
CA ARG A 15 -9.28 -49.53 10.60
C ARG A 15 -10.28 -48.66 9.85
N LYS A 16 -9.80 -47.96 8.80
CA LYS A 16 -10.61 -47.43 7.68
C LYS A 16 -11.11 -48.61 6.84
N PHE A 17 -12.07 -49.38 7.33
CA PHE A 17 -12.76 -50.41 6.53
C PHE A 17 -14.15 -50.63 7.14
N LYS A 18 -15.16 -49.89 6.65
CA LYS A 18 -16.60 -50.19 6.75
C LYS A 18 -17.53 -49.09 6.19
N SER A 19 -17.01 -47.97 5.69
CA SER A 19 -17.85 -46.93 5.08
C SER A 19 -18.38 -47.35 3.70
N SER A 20 -17.52 -47.85 2.79
CA SER A 20 -17.93 -48.19 1.42
C SER A 20 -19.01 -49.29 1.36
N THR A 21 -18.91 -50.30 2.23
CA THR A 21 -19.88 -51.42 2.27
C THR A 21 -21.25 -50.98 2.77
N LEU A 22 -21.31 -50.04 3.72
CA LEU A 22 -22.56 -49.48 4.23
C LEU A 22 -23.27 -48.61 3.18
N HIS A 23 -22.50 -47.82 2.42
CA HIS A 23 -23.04 -47.01 1.33
C HIS A 23 -23.55 -47.88 0.17
N ILE A 24 -22.87 -48.99 -0.13
CA ILE A 24 -23.34 -49.98 -1.12
C ILE A 24 -24.64 -50.65 -0.64
N TYR A 25 -24.74 -51.01 0.64
CA TYR A 25 -25.98 -51.59 1.20
C TYR A 25 -27.14 -50.59 1.18
N LEU A 26 -26.90 -49.33 1.54
CA LEU A 26 -27.91 -48.27 1.45
C LEU A 26 -28.35 -48.03 0.00
N LEU A 27 -27.43 -48.12 -0.97
CA LEU A 27 -27.73 -48.04 -2.39
C LEU A 27 -28.61 -49.22 -2.86
N ILE A 28 -28.30 -50.45 -2.43
CA ILE A 28 -29.10 -51.65 -2.76
C ILE A 28 -30.51 -51.54 -2.16
N ILE A 29 -30.63 -51.08 -0.91
CA ILE A 29 -31.93 -50.85 -0.25
C ILE A 29 -32.71 -49.76 -0.98
N ALA A 30 -32.06 -48.66 -1.36
CA ALA A 30 -32.71 -47.59 -2.12
C ALA A 30 -33.21 -48.08 -3.48
N ILE A 31 -32.43 -48.88 -4.21
CA ILE A 31 -32.85 -49.53 -5.47
C ILE A 31 -34.05 -50.45 -5.23
N PHE A 32 -34.04 -51.24 -4.15
CA PHE A 32 -35.14 -52.15 -3.84
C PHE A 32 -36.44 -51.40 -3.54
N PHE A 33 -36.38 -50.34 -2.73
CA PHE A 33 -37.52 -49.46 -2.47
C PHE A 33 -38.02 -48.75 -3.73
N SER A 34 -37.11 -48.37 -4.63
CA SER A 34 -37.45 -47.67 -5.87
C SER A 34 -38.21 -48.58 -6.85
N VAL A 35 -37.84 -49.86 -6.91
CA VAL A 35 -38.55 -50.90 -7.67
C VAL A 35 -39.93 -51.15 -7.08
N ILE A 36 -40.04 -51.28 -5.75
CA ILE A 36 -41.33 -51.44 -5.07
C ILE A 36 -42.24 -50.25 -5.36
N LEU A 37 -41.74 -49.02 -5.23
CA LEU A 37 -42.50 -47.81 -5.47
C LEU A 37 -42.97 -47.72 -6.94
N SER A 38 -42.13 -48.12 -7.90
CA SER A 38 -42.50 -48.19 -9.31
C SER A 38 -43.65 -49.18 -9.56
N ILE A 39 -43.58 -50.36 -8.93
CA ILE A 39 -44.64 -51.38 -9.01
C ILE A 39 -45.95 -50.87 -8.39
N VAL A 40 -45.88 -50.16 -7.26
CA VAL A 40 -47.04 -49.56 -6.59
C VAL A 40 -47.67 -48.46 -7.47
N ILE A 41 -46.88 -47.55 -8.02
CA ILE A 41 -47.36 -46.48 -8.91
C ILE A 41 -48.00 -47.09 -10.17
N TYR A 42 -47.37 -48.11 -10.76
CA TYR A 42 -47.93 -48.84 -11.90
C TYR A 42 -49.28 -49.49 -11.54
N GLY A 43 -49.37 -50.16 -10.39
CA GLY A 43 -50.60 -50.75 -9.90
C GLY A 43 -51.72 -49.74 -9.62
N ILE A 44 -51.39 -48.58 -9.04
CA ILE A 44 -52.32 -47.47 -8.82
C ILE A 44 -52.80 -46.89 -10.16
N ASN A 45 -51.90 -46.68 -11.12
CA ASN A 45 -52.24 -46.18 -12.44
C ASN A 45 -53.22 -47.10 -13.19
N ILE A 46 -53.04 -48.43 -13.09
CA ILE A 46 -53.99 -49.42 -13.62
C ILE A 46 -55.33 -49.35 -12.88
N LYS A 47 -55.31 -49.37 -11.53
CA LYS A 47 -56.52 -49.46 -10.70
C LYS A 47 -57.42 -48.23 -10.81
N TYR A 48 -56.85 -47.04 -11.00
CA TYR A 48 -57.59 -45.77 -11.03
C TYR A 48 -57.62 -45.11 -12.42
N HIS A 49 -57.18 -45.82 -13.47
CA HIS A 49 -57.18 -45.32 -14.86
C HIS A 49 -56.55 -43.94 -15.04
N LEU A 50 -55.41 -43.67 -14.37
CA LEU A 50 -54.79 -42.34 -14.33
C LEU A 50 -54.14 -41.90 -15.66
N LYS A 51 -54.22 -42.73 -16.71
CA LYS A 51 -53.70 -42.48 -18.08
C LYS A 51 -52.21 -42.09 -18.15
N LEU A 52 -51.41 -42.32 -17.10
CA LEU A 52 -49.96 -42.22 -17.22
C LEU A 52 -49.47 -43.37 -18.13
N GLY A 53 -48.53 -43.10 -19.05
CA GLY A 53 -48.11 -44.04 -20.10
C GLY A 53 -47.87 -45.47 -19.59
N ASN A 54 -48.42 -46.47 -20.29
CA ASN A 54 -48.66 -47.82 -19.74
C ASN A 54 -47.44 -48.76 -19.68
N THR A 55 -46.22 -48.28 -19.89
CA THR A 55 -45.03 -49.15 -19.88
C THR A 55 -44.32 -49.09 -18.52
N LEU A 56 -44.18 -50.26 -17.86
CA LEU A 56 -43.39 -50.40 -16.63
C LEU A 56 -41.98 -49.80 -16.77
N THR A 57 -41.43 -49.87 -17.99
CA THR A 57 -40.16 -49.26 -18.40
C THR A 57 -40.12 -47.74 -18.23
N ALA A 58 -41.22 -47.00 -18.46
CA ALA A 58 -41.28 -45.55 -18.29
C ALA A 58 -41.27 -45.14 -16.80
N TYR A 59 -41.94 -45.91 -15.94
CA TYR A 59 -41.91 -45.69 -14.49
C TYR A 59 -40.54 -46.02 -13.88
N LEU A 60 -39.92 -47.12 -14.34
CA LEU A 60 -38.54 -47.46 -13.98
C LEU A 60 -37.53 -46.42 -14.48
N ALA A 61 -37.78 -45.75 -15.62
CA ALA A 61 -36.92 -44.67 -16.12
C ALA A 61 -36.99 -43.39 -15.27
N ILE A 62 -38.17 -43.02 -14.78
CA ILE A 62 -38.36 -41.85 -13.89
C ILE A 62 -37.59 -42.03 -12.58
N ILE A 63 -37.50 -43.27 -12.07
CA ILE A 63 -36.89 -43.59 -10.77
C ILE A 63 -35.42 -44.05 -10.89
N GLY A 64 -35.06 -44.74 -11.98
CA GLY A 64 -33.67 -45.09 -12.35
C GLY A 64 -32.80 -43.86 -12.67
N SER A 65 -33.42 -42.69 -12.81
CA SER A 65 -32.73 -41.40 -12.90
C SER A 65 -31.88 -41.10 -11.67
N LEU A 66 -32.29 -41.48 -10.44
CA LEU A 66 -31.56 -41.15 -9.21
C LEU A 66 -30.20 -41.87 -9.08
N PRO A 67 -30.10 -43.20 -9.25
CA PRO A 67 -28.80 -43.89 -9.30
C PRO A 67 -27.93 -43.43 -10.48
N THR A 68 -28.54 -43.10 -11.62
CA THR A 68 -27.83 -42.61 -12.81
C THR A 68 -27.26 -41.20 -12.57
N VAL A 69 -28.02 -40.32 -11.91
CA VAL A 69 -27.59 -38.99 -11.46
C VAL A 69 -26.50 -39.13 -10.39
N TYR A 70 -26.62 -40.06 -9.45
CA TYR A 70 -25.57 -40.34 -8.45
C TYR A 70 -24.27 -40.81 -9.11
N LEU A 71 -24.33 -41.77 -10.02
CA LEU A 71 -23.15 -42.25 -10.77
C LEU A 71 -22.56 -41.16 -11.65
N TRP A 72 -23.38 -40.31 -12.26
CA TRP A 72 -22.94 -39.14 -13.01
C TRP A 72 -22.25 -38.12 -12.11
N ILE A 73 -22.81 -37.77 -10.94
CA ILE A 73 -22.19 -36.88 -9.96
C ILE A 73 -20.85 -37.45 -9.47
N VAL A 74 -20.77 -38.75 -9.18
CA VAL A 74 -19.51 -39.39 -8.77
C VAL A 74 -18.48 -39.37 -9.90
N LYS A 75 -18.90 -39.61 -11.14
CA LYS A 75 -18.03 -39.53 -12.33
C LYS A 75 -17.53 -38.11 -12.56
N GLU A 76 -18.41 -37.11 -12.48
CA GLU A 76 -18.02 -35.71 -12.63
C GLU A 76 -17.12 -35.26 -11.48
N ARG A 77 -17.41 -35.64 -10.23
CA ARG A 77 -16.50 -35.36 -9.10
C ARG A 77 -15.12 -36.01 -9.26
N LYS A 78 -15.06 -37.25 -9.75
CA LYS A 78 -13.76 -37.89 -10.07
C LYS A 78 -13.03 -37.14 -11.18
N LYS A 79 -13.74 -36.69 -12.21
CA LYS A 79 -13.18 -35.90 -13.30
C LYS A 79 -12.69 -34.53 -12.79
N GLU A 80 -13.44 -33.87 -11.92
CA GLU A 80 -13.02 -32.65 -11.23
C GLU A 80 -11.77 -32.88 -10.38
N GLU A 81 -11.69 -33.99 -9.64
CA GLU A 81 -10.53 -34.34 -8.81
C GLU A 81 -9.30 -34.67 -9.66
N GLU A 82 -9.46 -35.40 -10.78
CA GLU A 82 -8.40 -35.65 -11.75
C GLU A 82 -7.90 -34.35 -12.41
N LEU A 83 -8.81 -33.45 -12.78
CA LEU A 83 -8.46 -32.13 -13.32
C LEU A 83 -7.70 -31.29 -12.29
N LYS A 84 -8.15 -31.29 -11.02
CA LYS A 84 -7.45 -30.63 -9.92
C LYS A 84 -6.04 -31.20 -9.70
N ASN A 85 -5.90 -32.53 -9.72
CA ASN A 85 -4.60 -33.18 -9.56
C ASN A 85 -3.64 -32.83 -10.71
N LYS A 86 -4.12 -32.84 -11.96
CA LYS A 86 -3.33 -32.39 -13.12
C LYS A 86 -2.92 -30.93 -12.99
N GLN A 87 -3.83 -30.06 -12.53
CA GLN A 87 -3.52 -28.65 -12.30
C GLN A 87 -2.45 -28.50 -11.21
N GLN A 88 -2.53 -29.26 -10.13
CA GLN A 88 -1.53 -29.25 -9.07
C GLN A 88 -0.16 -29.72 -9.56
N GLU A 89 -0.12 -30.76 -10.39
CA GLU A 89 1.13 -31.27 -10.99
C GLU A 89 1.76 -30.22 -11.93
N ILE A 90 0.97 -29.62 -12.83
CA ILE A 90 1.42 -28.53 -13.70
C ILE A 90 1.98 -27.36 -12.86
N ASN A 91 1.30 -27.00 -11.77
CA ASN A 91 1.75 -25.93 -10.89
C ASN A 91 3.07 -26.28 -10.20
N GLN A 92 3.25 -27.52 -9.75
CA GLN A 92 4.51 -27.97 -9.15
C GLN A 92 5.66 -27.92 -10.16
N ILE A 93 5.41 -28.31 -11.41
CA ILE A 93 6.41 -28.22 -12.50
C ILE A 93 6.81 -26.77 -12.73
N LYS A 94 5.84 -25.86 -12.93
CA LYS A 94 6.10 -24.42 -13.12
C LYS A 94 6.91 -23.82 -11.96
N VAL A 95 6.54 -24.11 -10.71
CA VAL A 95 7.27 -23.67 -9.52
C VAL A 95 8.70 -24.22 -9.52
N SER A 96 8.89 -25.49 -9.89
CA SER A 96 10.23 -26.09 -9.97
C SER A 96 11.09 -25.42 -11.04
N GLU A 97 10.52 -25.06 -12.19
CA GLU A 97 11.25 -24.37 -13.26
C GLU A 97 11.65 -22.95 -12.83
N LEU A 98 10.72 -22.18 -12.24
CA LEU A 98 11.02 -20.85 -11.70
C LEU A 98 12.09 -20.89 -10.62
N ASN A 99 12.08 -21.90 -9.74
CA ASN A 99 13.11 -22.05 -8.71
C ASN A 99 14.50 -22.31 -9.32
N LYS A 100 14.60 -23.03 -10.45
CA LYS A 100 15.88 -23.20 -11.16
C LYS A 100 16.37 -21.87 -11.73
N VAL A 101 15.48 -21.15 -12.45
CA VAL A 101 15.80 -19.83 -13.01
C VAL A 101 16.20 -18.85 -11.91
N TYR A 102 15.53 -18.89 -10.75
CA TYR A 102 15.88 -18.10 -9.58
C TYR A 102 17.30 -18.38 -9.10
N VAL A 103 17.68 -19.65 -8.90
CA VAL A 103 19.05 -20.00 -8.46
C VAL A 103 20.09 -19.52 -9.46
N ASP A 104 19.86 -19.72 -10.76
CA ASP A 104 20.78 -19.27 -11.81
C ASP A 104 20.89 -17.74 -11.88
N ALA A 105 19.76 -17.04 -11.76
CA ALA A 105 19.71 -15.58 -11.74
C ALA A 105 20.42 -15.00 -10.51
N VAL A 106 20.24 -15.60 -9.33
CA VAL A 106 20.95 -15.22 -8.10
C VAL A 106 22.46 -15.39 -8.28
N ASN A 107 22.91 -16.51 -8.85
CA ASN A 107 24.33 -16.74 -9.10
C ASN A 107 24.92 -15.69 -10.06
N GLN A 108 24.17 -15.31 -11.10
CA GLN A 108 24.58 -14.24 -12.02
C GLN A 108 24.55 -12.86 -11.38
N PHE A 109 23.58 -12.61 -10.49
CA PHE A 109 23.44 -11.35 -9.75
C PHE A 109 24.67 -11.07 -8.90
N TYR A 110 25.24 -12.05 -8.21
CA TYR A 110 26.45 -11.83 -7.39
C TYR A 110 27.76 -11.83 -8.18
N ASN A 111 27.73 -12.04 -9.49
CA ASN A 111 28.91 -11.98 -10.35
C ASN A 111 29.07 -10.57 -10.94
N GLU A 112 30.23 -9.96 -10.68
CA GLU A 112 30.56 -8.60 -11.12
C GLU A 112 30.34 -8.33 -12.61
N LYS A 113 30.56 -9.31 -13.49
CA LYS A 113 30.41 -9.15 -14.96
C LYS A 113 28.97 -9.32 -15.45
N THR A 114 28.14 -10.06 -14.71
CA THR A 114 26.77 -10.42 -15.12
C THR A 114 25.70 -9.90 -14.17
N PHE A 115 26.09 -9.08 -13.20
CA PHE A 115 25.24 -8.54 -12.14
C PHE A 115 23.93 -7.97 -12.69
N ILE A 116 24.00 -7.12 -13.72
CA ILE A 116 22.82 -6.46 -14.32
C ILE A 116 21.88 -7.47 -14.99
N ALA A 117 22.43 -8.49 -15.67
CA ALA A 117 21.62 -9.54 -16.27
C ALA A 117 20.88 -10.35 -15.19
N GLY A 118 21.58 -10.68 -14.10
CA GLY A 118 20.96 -11.29 -12.92
C GLY A 118 19.86 -10.40 -12.32
N ALA A 119 20.08 -9.09 -12.23
CA ALA A 119 19.11 -8.15 -11.66
C ALA A 119 17.83 -8.07 -12.49
N TYR A 120 17.96 -8.06 -13.82
CA TYR A 120 16.83 -8.15 -14.74
C TYR A 120 16.11 -9.49 -14.65
N ALA A 121 16.83 -10.59 -14.56
CA ALA A 121 16.23 -11.92 -14.41
C ALA A 121 15.44 -12.02 -13.10
N LEU A 122 15.97 -11.48 -12.00
CA LEU A 122 15.28 -11.38 -10.72
C LEU A 122 14.03 -10.48 -10.79
N LEU A 123 14.11 -9.34 -11.47
CA LEU A 123 12.93 -8.49 -11.71
C LEU A 123 11.85 -9.21 -12.53
N ALA A 124 12.24 -9.97 -13.54
CA ALA A 124 11.32 -10.78 -14.33
C ALA A 124 10.64 -11.85 -13.47
N LEU A 125 11.40 -12.55 -12.63
CA LEU A 125 10.88 -13.54 -11.68
C LEU A 125 9.86 -12.94 -10.71
N VAL A 126 10.05 -11.71 -10.23
CA VAL A 126 9.03 -11.01 -9.42
C VAL A 126 7.72 -10.90 -10.21
N GLY A 127 7.78 -10.55 -11.50
CA GLY A 127 6.61 -10.51 -12.37
C GLY A 127 5.94 -11.88 -12.54
N ASP A 128 6.72 -12.94 -12.73
CA ASP A 128 6.20 -14.30 -12.88
C ASP A 128 5.52 -14.79 -11.59
N TRP A 129 6.12 -14.55 -10.43
CA TRP A 129 5.52 -14.89 -9.13
C TRP A 129 4.22 -14.10 -8.88
N ILE A 130 4.19 -12.80 -9.23
CA ILE A 130 2.97 -11.98 -9.18
C ILE A 130 1.88 -12.60 -10.06
N ASN A 131 2.19 -12.93 -11.31
CA ASN A 131 1.21 -13.50 -12.23
C ASN A 131 0.69 -14.87 -11.75
N MET A 132 1.59 -15.73 -11.26
CA MET A 132 1.19 -17.02 -10.68
C MET A 132 0.31 -16.85 -9.43
N SER A 133 0.54 -15.83 -8.61
CA SER A 133 -0.31 -15.58 -7.44
C SER A 133 -1.76 -15.28 -7.80
N LYS A 134 -2.00 -14.64 -8.96
CA LYS A 134 -3.35 -14.34 -9.47
C LYS A 134 -4.03 -15.59 -10.04
N ASP A 135 -3.29 -16.40 -10.77
CA ASP A 135 -3.84 -17.64 -11.35
C ASP A 135 -4.14 -18.71 -10.29
N TYR A 136 -3.49 -18.62 -9.13
CA TYR A 136 -3.50 -19.67 -8.09
C TYR A 136 -3.69 -19.10 -6.67
N GLU A 137 -4.84 -18.46 -6.41
CA GLU A 137 -5.18 -17.77 -5.14
C GLU A 137 -4.83 -18.57 -3.87
N GLU A 138 -5.13 -19.87 -3.83
CA GLU A 138 -4.89 -20.73 -2.65
C GLU A 138 -3.40 -20.83 -2.25
N LYS A 139 -2.47 -20.52 -3.17
CA LYS A 139 -1.01 -20.54 -2.97
C LYS A 139 -0.34 -19.17 -3.01
N ALA A 140 -1.10 -18.09 -3.20
CA ALA A 140 -0.54 -16.73 -3.30
C ALA A 140 0.33 -16.37 -2.08
N LYS A 141 -0.07 -16.82 -0.88
CA LYS A 141 0.66 -16.63 0.39
C LYS A 141 2.06 -17.25 0.40
N ASP A 142 2.30 -18.28 -0.41
CA ASP A 142 3.63 -18.90 -0.53
C ASP A 142 4.58 -18.10 -1.44
N TYR A 143 4.03 -17.29 -2.35
CA TYR A 143 4.80 -16.52 -3.33
C TYR A 143 5.21 -15.13 -2.80
N TYR A 144 4.45 -14.55 -1.88
CA TYR A 144 4.78 -13.25 -1.26
C TYR A 144 6.13 -13.21 -0.53
N PRO A 145 6.51 -14.23 0.27
CA PRO A 145 7.86 -14.31 0.81
C PRO A 145 8.95 -14.35 -0.27
N ARG A 146 8.68 -14.97 -1.44
CA ARG A 146 9.62 -15.03 -2.56
C ARG A 146 9.81 -13.66 -3.21
N VAL A 147 8.71 -12.93 -3.46
CA VAL A 147 8.78 -11.55 -3.95
C VAL A 147 9.60 -10.69 -2.99
N SER A 148 9.33 -10.79 -1.68
CA SER A 148 10.09 -10.05 -0.66
C SER A 148 11.58 -10.41 -0.64
N GLN A 149 11.92 -11.70 -0.72
CA GLN A 149 13.31 -12.16 -0.80
C GLN A 149 14.02 -11.62 -2.05
N ILE A 150 13.40 -11.74 -3.22
CA ILE A 150 13.98 -11.26 -4.48
C ILE A 150 14.18 -9.73 -4.44
N SER A 151 13.17 -8.99 -3.98
CA SER A 151 13.26 -7.53 -3.83
C SER A 151 14.38 -7.13 -2.87
N SER A 152 14.53 -7.85 -1.76
CA SER A 152 15.64 -7.64 -0.82
C SER A 152 17.01 -7.85 -1.47
N ILE A 153 17.17 -8.87 -2.31
CA ILE A 153 18.41 -9.11 -3.04
C ILE A 153 18.72 -7.92 -3.96
N ILE A 154 17.75 -7.47 -4.73
CA ILE A 154 17.89 -6.31 -5.63
C ILE A 154 18.28 -5.05 -4.82
N PHE A 155 17.53 -4.69 -3.77
CA PHE A 155 17.79 -3.48 -2.99
C PHE A 155 19.13 -3.51 -2.25
N SER A 156 19.60 -4.69 -1.82
CA SER A 156 20.89 -4.83 -1.13
C SER A 156 22.10 -4.39 -1.97
N ALA A 157 21.98 -4.43 -3.30
CA ALA A 157 23.10 -4.18 -4.21
C ALA A 157 23.27 -2.70 -4.61
N GLN A 158 22.43 -1.80 -4.10
CA GLN A 158 22.49 -0.37 -4.43
C GLN A 158 23.87 0.26 -4.22
N GLN A 159 24.59 -0.17 -3.19
CA GLN A 159 25.84 0.46 -2.77
C GLN A 159 26.95 0.26 -3.82
N TYR A 160 26.83 -0.77 -4.66
CA TYR A 160 27.79 -1.11 -5.71
C TYR A 160 27.44 -0.50 -7.08
N ASN A 161 26.22 0.01 -7.25
CA ASN A 161 25.67 0.36 -8.57
C ASN A 161 24.91 1.68 -8.58
N ILE A 162 25.21 2.58 -7.65
CA ILE A 162 24.45 3.82 -7.43
C ILE A 162 24.41 4.72 -8.69
N ASP A 163 25.46 4.65 -9.51
CA ASP A 163 25.60 5.41 -10.76
C ASP A 163 25.07 4.65 -12.00
N ASN A 164 24.80 3.35 -11.88
CA ASN A 164 24.35 2.54 -13.00
C ASN A 164 22.91 2.88 -13.37
N VAL A 165 22.72 3.51 -14.53
CA VAL A 165 21.39 3.95 -15.04
C VAL A 165 20.43 2.77 -15.14
N THR A 166 20.89 1.66 -15.71
CA THR A 166 20.09 0.45 -15.92
C THR A 166 19.61 -0.13 -14.58
N PHE A 167 20.49 -0.18 -13.58
CA PHE A 167 20.14 -0.67 -12.25
C PHE A 167 19.09 0.22 -11.56
N ARG A 168 19.20 1.55 -11.72
CA ARG A 168 18.20 2.50 -11.21
C ARG A 168 16.83 2.28 -11.85
N SER A 169 16.78 2.05 -13.16
CA SER A 169 15.53 1.70 -13.85
C SER A 169 14.92 0.39 -13.33
N ILE A 170 15.75 -0.61 -13.00
CA ILE A 170 15.29 -1.86 -12.37
C ILE A 170 14.64 -1.58 -11.01
N ILE A 171 15.22 -0.72 -10.17
CA ILE A 171 14.64 -0.34 -8.87
C ILE A 171 13.28 0.35 -9.05
N VAL A 172 13.18 1.29 -9.98
CA VAL A 172 11.92 2.01 -10.27
C VAL A 172 10.84 1.03 -10.75
N GLU A 173 11.16 0.12 -11.66
CA GLU A 173 10.23 -0.90 -12.13
C GLU A 173 9.82 -1.87 -11.01
N LEU A 174 10.73 -2.18 -10.10
CA LEU A 174 10.45 -3.03 -8.96
C LEU A 174 9.44 -2.36 -8.00
N PHE A 175 9.60 -1.06 -7.71
CA PHE A 175 8.62 -0.31 -6.93
C PHE A 175 7.22 -0.38 -7.54
N LYS A 176 7.12 -0.11 -8.84
CA LYS A 176 5.84 -0.14 -9.57
C LYS A 176 5.18 -1.52 -9.53
N LYS A 177 5.95 -2.59 -9.74
CA LYS A 177 5.44 -3.97 -9.71
C LYS A 177 4.93 -4.38 -8.33
N ILE A 178 5.69 -4.08 -7.27
CA ILE A 178 5.30 -4.39 -5.89
C ILE A 178 4.05 -3.61 -5.52
N ASN A 179 4.01 -2.30 -5.81
CA ASN A 179 2.85 -1.47 -5.50
C ASN A 179 1.59 -1.91 -6.25
N ARG A 180 1.73 -2.33 -7.52
CA ARG A 180 0.62 -2.91 -8.27
C ARG A 180 0.08 -4.18 -7.61
N LEU A 181 0.96 -5.05 -7.11
CA LEU A 181 0.55 -6.26 -6.38
C LEU A 181 -0.22 -5.90 -5.09
N ASP A 182 0.28 -4.91 -4.34
CA ASP A 182 -0.35 -4.42 -3.10
C ASP A 182 -1.76 -3.87 -3.34
N GLN A 183 -1.95 -3.11 -4.44
CA GLN A 183 -3.24 -2.52 -4.80
C GLN A 183 -4.27 -3.54 -5.33
N GLU A 184 -3.80 -4.62 -5.96
CA GLU A 184 -4.67 -5.64 -6.55
C GLU A 184 -5.06 -6.74 -5.54
N ASN A 185 -4.45 -6.78 -4.35
CA ASN A 185 -4.66 -7.88 -3.39
C ASN A 185 -4.58 -7.43 -1.93
N ASP A 186 -5.74 -7.40 -1.26
CA ASP A 186 -5.88 -6.99 0.15
C ASP A 186 -5.16 -7.90 1.16
N GLU A 187 -4.77 -9.13 0.78
CA GLU A 187 -4.03 -10.05 1.65
C GLU A 187 -2.51 -9.90 1.55
N PHE A 188 -2.01 -9.15 0.57
CA PHE A 188 -0.59 -8.83 0.43
C PHE A 188 -0.32 -7.44 0.98
N TYR A 189 0.68 -7.36 1.85
CA TYR A 189 1.23 -6.08 2.29
C TYR A 189 2.75 -6.14 2.20
N PHE A 190 3.34 -5.30 1.35
CA PHE A 190 4.79 -5.18 1.29
C PHE A 190 5.29 -4.19 2.35
N ASN A 191 5.99 -4.71 3.37
CA ASN A 191 6.52 -3.85 4.42
C ASN A 191 7.81 -3.12 3.96
N TRP A 192 7.66 -1.89 3.48
CA TRP A 192 8.76 -1.03 3.05
C TRP A 192 9.70 -0.59 4.19
N SER A 193 9.27 -0.65 5.45
CA SER A 193 10.08 -0.21 6.59
C SER A 193 11.34 -1.06 6.80
N ASN A 194 11.37 -2.26 6.22
CA ASN A 194 12.53 -3.15 6.29
C ASN A 194 13.62 -2.81 5.26
N PHE A 195 13.36 -1.85 4.38
CA PHE A 195 14.23 -1.52 3.27
C PHE A 195 14.77 -0.11 3.39
N SER A 196 16.07 0.01 3.13
CA SER A 196 16.78 1.28 3.14
C SER A 196 17.47 1.47 1.80
N LEU A 197 17.11 2.55 1.11
CA LEU A 197 17.74 2.97 -0.12
C LEU A 197 18.37 4.36 0.06
N TYR A 198 19.61 4.40 0.56
CA TYR A 198 20.29 5.65 0.91
C TYR A 198 21.20 6.11 -0.24
N ASN A 199 21.34 7.42 -0.41
CA ASN A 199 22.19 8.06 -1.42
C ASN A 199 21.88 7.67 -2.88
N ILE A 200 20.73 7.04 -3.16
CA ILE A 200 20.41 6.60 -4.52
C ILE A 200 19.83 7.76 -5.33
N ASN A 201 20.22 7.89 -6.60
CA ASN A 201 19.65 8.92 -7.49
C ASN A 201 18.60 8.34 -8.43
N LEU A 202 17.32 8.55 -8.11
CA LEU A 202 16.14 8.19 -8.89
C LEU A 202 15.47 9.42 -9.55
N SER A 203 16.25 10.45 -9.89
CA SER A 203 15.74 11.66 -10.57
C SER A 203 15.05 11.34 -11.91
N TYR A 204 14.08 12.15 -12.31
CA TYR A 204 13.39 12.09 -13.61
C TYR A 204 12.52 10.83 -13.86
N HIS A 205 11.91 10.27 -12.83
CA HIS A 205 10.97 9.16 -12.97
C HIS A 205 9.54 9.57 -12.60
N ASP A 206 8.60 8.78 -13.10
CA ASP A 206 7.21 8.79 -12.65
C ASP A 206 7.00 7.64 -11.68
N LEU A 207 6.67 7.98 -10.44
CA LEU A 207 6.33 7.10 -9.33
C LEU A 207 4.98 7.50 -8.72
N SER A 208 4.11 8.10 -9.53
CA SER A 208 2.79 8.54 -9.10
C SER A 208 1.97 7.36 -8.56
N GLY A 209 1.30 7.57 -7.43
CA GLY A 209 0.46 6.56 -6.76
C GLY A 209 1.21 5.38 -6.13
N VAL A 210 2.54 5.42 -6.10
CA VAL A 210 3.35 4.37 -5.45
C VAL A 210 3.28 4.53 -3.93
N ASP A 211 2.97 3.46 -3.22
CA ASP A 211 3.08 3.37 -1.78
C ASP A 211 4.45 2.81 -1.39
N MET A 212 5.23 3.61 -0.67
CA MET A 212 6.50 3.23 -0.05
C MET A 212 6.52 3.69 1.41
N SER A 213 5.37 3.64 2.09
CA SER A 213 5.24 4.10 3.48
C SER A 213 6.24 3.40 4.41
N GLY A 214 7.01 4.19 5.17
CA GLY A 214 8.04 3.71 6.10
C GLY A 214 9.42 3.49 5.47
N ILE A 215 9.60 3.65 4.15
CA ILE A 215 10.90 3.47 3.50
C ILE A 215 11.95 4.46 4.02
N ASN A 216 13.22 4.05 4.03
CA ASN A 216 14.34 4.95 4.29
C ASN A 216 15.03 5.36 2.97
N LEU A 217 14.86 6.62 2.56
CA LEU A 217 15.45 7.25 1.37
C LEU A 217 16.42 8.40 1.73
N LEU A 218 17.14 8.25 2.84
CA LEU A 218 18.07 9.26 3.34
C LEU A 218 19.08 9.69 2.27
N ASN A 219 19.19 11.01 2.07
CA ASN A 219 20.08 11.68 1.10
C ASN A 219 19.93 11.21 -0.35
N SER A 220 18.77 10.64 -0.71
CA SER A 220 18.52 10.15 -2.07
C SER A 220 18.09 11.28 -3.01
N GLY A 221 18.39 11.12 -4.30
CA GLY A 221 18.07 12.07 -5.35
C GLY A 221 16.75 11.75 -6.02
N PHE A 222 15.77 12.64 -5.92
CA PHE A 222 14.46 12.56 -6.58
C PHE A 222 14.18 13.86 -7.33
N TYR A 223 15.18 14.48 -7.96
CA TYR A 223 14.99 15.75 -8.66
C TYR A 223 14.07 15.60 -9.87
N ALA A 224 13.16 16.57 -10.06
CA ALA A 224 12.22 16.64 -11.18
C ALA A 224 11.46 15.32 -11.44
N ASN A 225 10.93 14.70 -10.38
CA ASN A 225 10.08 13.52 -10.49
C ASN A 225 8.59 13.87 -10.57
N GLU A 226 7.81 12.99 -11.18
CA GLU A 226 6.36 12.94 -11.03
C GLU A 226 6.01 11.97 -9.89
N LEU A 227 5.54 12.51 -8.78
CA LEU A 227 5.24 11.81 -7.53
C LEU A 227 3.79 12.10 -7.09
N VAL A 228 2.88 12.31 -8.05
CA VAL A 228 1.49 12.67 -7.79
C VAL A 228 0.81 11.54 -7.02
N ASN A 229 0.10 11.85 -5.93
CA ASN A 229 -0.53 10.85 -5.06
C ASN A 229 0.44 9.80 -4.47
N ILE A 230 1.76 10.06 -4.43
CA ILE A 230 2.70 9.12 -3.79
C ILE A 230 2.39 8.99 -2.29
N ARG A 231 2.53 7.79 -1.73
CA ARG A 231 2.45 7.59 -0.27
C ARG A 231 3.82 7.29 0.31
N LEU A 232 4.26 8.19 1.18
CA LEU A 232 5.54 8.16 1.88
C LEU A 232 5.33 8.40 3.37
N ASN A 233 4.17 8.03 3.90
CA ASN A 233 3.84 8.15 5.32
C ASN A 233 4.92 7.43 6.14
N PHE A 234 5.35 8.04 7.25
CA PHE A 234 6.39 7.50 8.14
C PHE A 234 7.78 7.29 7.49
N ALA A 235 7.98 7.70 6.24
CA ALA A 235 9.27 7.51 5.56
C ALA A 235 10.37 8.38 6.18
N ASN A 236 11.61 7.94 6.06
CA ASN A 236 12.78 8.76 6.35
C ASN A 236 13.34 9.34 5.06
N LEU A 237 13.10 10.62 4.82
CA LEU A 237 13.52 11.39 3.65
C LEU A 237 14.49 12.51 4.06
N THR A 238 15.26 12.30 5.14
CA THR A 238 16.24 13.29 5.61
C THR A 238 17.23 13.62 4.50
N GLY A 239 17.40 14.90 4.20
CA GLY A 239 18.34 15.37 3.17
C GLY A 239 17.97 14.97 1.74
N ILE A 240 16.75 14.48 1.49
CA ILE A 240 16.33 14.08 0.14
C ILE A 240 16.33 15.28 -0.82
N GLU A 241 16.72 15.07 -2.08
CA GLU A 241 16.69 16.09 -3.12
C GLU A 241 15.43 15.94 -3.99
N LEU A 242 14.37 16.67 -3.64
CA LEU A 242 13.05 16.67 -4.31
C LEU A 242 12.79 17.91 -5.17
N GLY A 243 13.82 18.75 -5.41
CA GLY A 243 13.68 19.99 -6.17
C GLY A 243 12.99 19.80 -7.52
N ARG A 244 12.10 20.74 -7.88
CA ARG A 244 11.28 20.72 -9.11
C ARG A 244 10.37 19.49 -9.30
N SER A 245 10.18 18.67 -8.29
CA SER A 245 9.28 17.51 -8.38
C SER A 245 7.83 17.88 -8.15
N ASN A 246 6.94 17.08 -8.70
CA ASN A 246 5.50 17.18 -8.49
C ASN A 246 5.06 16.15 -7.45
N LEU A 247 4.83 16.61 -6.23
CA LEU A 247 4.26 15.88 -5.09
C LEU A 247 2.82 16.32 -4.80
N SER A 248 2.08 16.79 -5.81
CA SER A 248 0.68 17.17 -5.61
C SER A 248 -0.12 15.97 -5.08
N ASN A 249 -0.94 16.23 -4.05
CA ASN A 249 -1.73 15.23 -3.33
C ASN A 249 -0.90 14.09 -2.68
N ALA A 250 0.40 14.28 -2.46
CA ALA A 250 1.23 13.27 -1.79
C ALA A 250 0.81 13.07 -0.32
N GLU A 251 0.89 11.85 0.17
CA GLU A 251 0.76 11.51 1.58
C GLU A 251 2.14 11.42 2.24
N LEU A 252 2.43 12.38 3.12
CA LEU A 252 3.71 12.58 3.82
C LEU A 252 3.48 12.71 5.34
N ILE A 253 2.51 11.97 5.87
CA ILE A 253 2.11 12.01 7.27
C ILE A 253 3.23 11.42 8.12
N ARG A 254 3.66 12.16 9.15
CA ARG A 254 4.76 11.75 10.06
C ARG A 254 6.07 11.42 9.34
N THR A 255 6.27 11.98 8.14
CA THR A 255 7.48 11.77 7.33
C THR A 255 8.59 12.68 7.82
N ASN A 256 9.82 12.16 7.86
CA ASN A 256 11.00 12.97 8.19
C ASN A 256 11.61 13.57 6.92
N LEU A 257 11.39 14.85 6.70
CA LEU A 257 11.91 15.69 5.61
C LEU A 257 12.96 16.70 6.12
N SER A 258 13.58 16.44 7.28
CA SER A 258 14.58 17.36 7.80
C SER A 258 15.73 17.52 6.80
N TYR A 259 16.21 18.75 6.62
CA TYR A 259 17.22 19.11 5.62
C TYR A 259 16.86 18.80 4.15
N ALA A 260 15.63 18.39 3.85
CA ALA A 260 15.20 18.10 2.48
C ALA A 260 15.26 19.34 1.58
N SER A 261 15.52 19.12 0.31
CA SER A 261 15.59 20.14 -0.73
C SER A 261 14.37 20.04 -1.63
N LEU A 262 13.42 20.96 -1.45
CA LEU A 262 12.09 21.01 -2.07
C LEU A 262 11.91 22.33 -2.86
N PHE A 263 13.00 22.88 -3.41
CA PHE A 263 12.92 24.15 -4.13
C PHE A 263 12.14 23.99 -5.44
N ASN A 264 11.25 24.94 -5.74
CA ASN A 264 10.36 24.90 -6.92
C ASN A 264 9.54 23.59 -7.06
N SER A 265 9.34 22.80 -6.00
CA SER A 265 8.48 21.61 -6.07
C SER A 265 7.01 21.98 -5.92
N ASP A 266 6.14 21.15 -6.46
CA ASP A 266 4.70 21.22 -6.20
C ASP A 266 4.33 20.25 -5.08
N LEU A 267 3.77 20.74 -3.99
CA LEU A 267 3.16 19.98 -2.89
C LEU A 267 1.71 20.45 -2.67
N SER A 268 1.06 20.97 -3.70
CA SER A 268 -0.34 21.38 -3.60
C SER A 268 -1.22 20.23 -3.12
N SER A 269 -2.06 20.53 -2.14
CA SER A 269 -2.95 19.55 -1.48
C SER A 269 -2.24 18.35 -0.86
N ALA A 270 -0.92 18.41 -0.60
CA ALA A 270 -0.21 17.34 0.08
C ALA A 270 -0.57 17.26 1.58
N GLU A 271 -0.61 16.04 2.12
CA GLU A 271 -0.90 15.76 3.52
C GLU A 271 0.42 15.57 4.29
N LEU A 272 0.79 16.53 5.13
CA LEU A 272 2.08 16.67 5.81
C LEU A 272 1.92 16.75 7.34
N GLN A 273 0.82 16.23 7.88
CA GLN A 273 0.52 16.38 9.30
C GLN A 273 1.58 15.66 10.13
N ASN A 274 2.06 16.33 11.17
CA ASN A 274 3.14 15.85 12.03
C ASN A 274 4.47 15.54 11.28
N ALA A 275 4.64 16.03 10.05
CA ALA A 275 5.90 15.86 9.33
C ALA A 275 7.02 16.72 9.96
N ASN A 276 8.26 16.25 9.86
CA ASN A 276 9.44 16.99 10.30
C ASN A 276 10.13 17.62 9.09
N LEU A 277 9.98 18.93 8.89
CA LEU A 277 10.60 19.75 7.84
C LEU A 277 11.67 20.68 8.41
N LYS A 278 12.26 20.37 9.57
CA LYS A 278 13.31 21.19 10.17
C LYS A 278 14.46 21.42 9.17
N HIS A 279 14.88 22.67 8.98
CA HIS A 279 15.90 23.08 8.01
C HIS A 279 15.58 22.76 6.52
N ALA A 280 14.34 22.40 6.17
CA ALA A 280 13.99 22.10 4.78
C ALA A 280 14.07 23.35 3.89
N LYS A 281 14.47 23.16 2.63
CA LYS A 281 14.59 24.22 1.62
C LYS A 281 13.37 24.19 0.69
N LEU A 282 12.37 25.01 0.97
CA LEU A 282 11.08 25.10 0.26
C LEU A 282 10.95 26.40 -0.56
N LYS A 283 12.08 27.03 -0.93
CA LYS A 283 12.08 28.28 -1.69
C LYS A 283 11.32 28.08 -3.01
N TYR A 284 10.35 28.95 -3.29
CA TYR A 284 9.46 28.87 -4.45
C TYR A 284 8.56 27.62 -4.54
N ALA A 285 8.46 26.81 -3.48
CA ALA A 285 7.57 25.66 -3.50
C ALA A 285 6.10 26.08 -3.53
N ASN A 286 5.27 25.28 -4.20
CA ASN A 286 3.81 25.42 -4.13
C ASN A 286 3.26 24.48 -3.06
N LEU A 287 2.63 25.01 -2.02
CA LEU A 287 1.96 24.28 -0.95
C LEU A 287 0.49 24.70 -0.83
N THR A 288 -0.11 25.17 -1.93
CA THR A 288 -1.51 25.62 -1.95
C THR A 288 -2.42 24.52 -1.42
N GLY A 289 -3.21 24.83 -0.40
CA GLY A 289 -4.15 23.90 0.23
C GLY A 289 -3.52 22.71 0.97
N ALA A 290 -2.18 22.65 1.11
CA ALA A 290 -1.52 21.56 1.81
C ALA A 290 -1.85 21.58 3.31
N ASN A 291 -1.76 20.41 3.96
CA ASN A 291 -2.07 20.25 5.36
C ASN A 291 -0.83 19.91 6.18
N LEU A 292 -0.27 20.92 6.84
CA LEU A 292 0.94 20.87 7.66
C LEU A 292 0.62 20.96 9.17
N MET A 293 -0.59 20.55 9.58
CA MET A 293 -0.99 20.59 10.99
C MET A 293 0.01 19.84 11.88
N HIS A 294 0.41 20.45 13.00
CA HIS A 294 1.40 19.90 13.95
C HIS A 294 2.80 19.62 13.37
N SER A 295 3.12 20.11 12.17
CA SER A 295 4.44 19.90 11.56
C SER A 295 5.53 20.73 12.25
N ASN A 296 6.78 20.28 12.11
CA ASN A 296 7.96 20.99 12.57
C ASN A 296 8.71 21.62 11.38
N LEU A 297 8.75 22.95 11.31
CA LEU A 297 9.36 23.77 10.26
C LEU A 297 10.42 24.71 10.84
N ILE A 298 11.01 24.38 12.00
CA ILE A 298 12.08 25.19 12.60
C ILE A 298 13.20 25.41 11.56
N ASP A 299 13.63 26.67 11.40
CA ASP A 299 14.68 27.09 10.45
C ASP A 299 14.40 26.73 8.96
N ALA A 300 13.15 26.39 8.61
CA ALA A 300 12.81 26.07 7.22
C ALA A 300 12.83 27.34 6.35
N ASN A 301 13.29 27.20 5.10
CA ASN A 301 13.28 28.28 4.13
C ASN A 301 12.09 28.16 3.18
N LEU A 302 11.01 28.88 3.47
CA LEU A 302 9.78 29.01 2.69
C LEU A 302 9.73 30.34 1.89
N SER A 303 10.88 31.01 1.70
CA SER A 303 10.88 32.31 1.03
C SER A 303 10.29 32.20 -0.39
N ARG A 304 9.37 33.11 -0.71
CA ARG A 304 8.64 33.14 -1.99
C ARG A 304 7.81 31.88 -2.28
N ALA A 305 7.50 31.05 -1.28
CA ALA A 305 6.60 29.92 -1.44
C ALA A 305 5.13 30.38 -1.61
N ILE A 306 4.34 29.56 -2.29
CA ILE A 306 2.88 29.73 -2.41
C ILE A 306 2.22 28.85 -1.36
N LEU A 307 1.62 29.46 -0.34
CA LEU A 307 1.03 28.84 0.84
C LEU A 307 -0.47 29.22 0.97
N SER A 308 -1.13 29.54 -0.14
CA SER A 308 -2.52 29.98 -0.13
C SER A 308 -3.42 28.88 0.42
N GLY A 309 -4.24 29.20 1.42
CA GLY A 309 -5.14 28.24 2.07
C GLY A 309 -4.45 27.08 2.79
N VAL A 310 -3.15 27.16 3.06
CA VAL A 310 -2.43 26.10 3.79
C VAL A 310 -2.93 25.98 5.22
N ASN A 311 -3.01 24.76 5.74
CA ASN A 311 -3.30 24.50 7.14
C ASN A 311 -1.99 24.27 7.91
N LEU A 312 -1.59 25.23 8.73
CA LEU A 312 -0.40 25.23 9.60
C LEU A 312 -0.79 25.27 11.09
N LYS A 313 -2.02 24.87 11.43
CA LYS A 313 -2.51 24.90 12.80
C LYS A 313 -1.60 24.09 13.74
N ASN A 314 -1.23 24.68 14.87
CA ASN A 314 -0.26 24.13 15.83
C ASN A 314 1.13 23.77 15.25
N ALA A 315 1.52 24.27 14.07
CA ALA A 315 2.83 24.02 13.51
C ALA A 315 3.91 24.84 14.23
N ASN A 316 5.16 24.35 14.22
CA ASN A 316 6.31 25.07 14.74
C ASN A 316 7.15 25.65 13.60
N LEU A 317 7.06 26.96 13.39
CA LEU A 317 7.81 27.75 12.40
C LEU A 317 8.85 28.67 13.07
N THR A 318 9.38 28.30 14.24
CA THR A 318 10.44 29.08 14.91
C THR A 318 11.60 29.35 13.96
N ASP A 319 12.00 30.61 13.84
CA ASP A 319 13.09 31.07 12.96
C ASP A 319 12.93 30.71 11.46
N ALA A 320 11.71 30.33 11.02
CA ALA A 320 11.45 30.03 9.63
C ALA A 320 11.52 31.30 8.76
N ASN A 321 12.04 31.16 7.54
CA ASN A 321 12.08 32.24 6.57
C ASN A 321 10.89 32.15 5.61
N LEU A 322 9.91 33.04 5.78
CA LEU A 322 8.69 33.19 4.97
C LEU A 322 8.71 34.50 4.15
N MET A 323 9.88 35.11 3.95
CA MET A 323 10.01 36.37 3.22
C MET A 323 9.37 36.27 1.83
N LEU A 324 8.51 37.23 1.50
CA LEU A 324 7.76 37.29 0.22
C LEU A 324 6.85 36.07 -0.06
N ALA A 325 6.53 35.25 0.94
CA ALA A 325 5.61 34.14 0.76
C ALA A 325 4.15 34.61 0.65
N ASN A 326 3.31 33.83 -0.04
CA ASN A 326 1.87 34.08 -0.14
C ASN A 326 1.10 33.13 0.79
N LEU A 327 0.64 33.62 1.94
CA LEU A 327 -0.16 32.89 2.93
C LEU A 327 -1.64 33.33 2.94
N THR A 328 -2.16 33.80 1.81
CA THR A 328 -3.56 34.26 1.73
C THR A 328 -4.53 33.17 2.22
N GLY A 329 -5.36 33.52 3.21
CA GLY A 329 -6.36 32.61 3.79
C GLY A 329 -5.80 31.38 4.53
N ALA A 330 -4.51 31.35 4.85
CA ALA A 330 -3.91 30.24 5.62
C ALA A 330 -4.42 30.18 7.06
N ASP A 331 -4.46 28.99 7.64
CA ASP A 331 -4.73 28.78 9.08
C ASP A 331 -3.42 28.52 9.83
N LEU A 332 -2.92 29.52 10.54
CA LEU A 332 -1.78 29.45 11.46
C LEU A 332 -2.22 29.54 12.93
N SER A 333 -3.48 29.20 13.24
CA SER A 333 -3.93 29.24 14.63
C SER A 333 -3.07 28.36 15.52
N ARG A 334 -2.67 28.91 16.67
CA ARG A 334 -1.78 28.26 17.66
C ARG A 334 -0.40 27.87 17.13
N ALA A 335 0.01 28.36 15.96
CA ALA A 335 1.35 28.13 15.45
C ALA A 335 2.39 28.90 16.26
N ASN A 336 3.60 28.35 16.38
CA ASN A 336 4.74 29.08 16.90
C ASN A 336 5.54 29.69 15.73
N LEU A 337 5.58 31.01 15.62
CA LEU A 337 6.30 31.79 14.63
C LEU A 337 7.36 32.68 15.30
N SER A 338 7.83 32.32 16.50
CA SER A 338 8.84 33.11 17.20
C SER A 338 10.10 33.27 16.35
N GLY A 339 10.57 34.51 16.16
CA GLY A 339 11.73 34.84 15.32
C GLY A 339 11.53 34.66 13.80
N ALA A 340 10.34 34.27 13.34
CA ALA A 340 10.10 34.05 11.92
C ALA A 340 10.25 35.33 11.09
N ASN A 341 10.86 35.21 9.91
CA ASN A 341 10.97 36.30 8.95
C ASN A 341 9.79 36.26 7.96
N LEU A 342 8.84 37.17 8.11
CA LEU A 342 7.64 37.32 7.28
C LEU A 342 7.69 38.61 6.45
N LYS A 343 8.89 39.17 6.23
CA LYS A 343 9.07 40.43 5.50
C LYS A 343 8.43 40.39 4.12
N ASN A 344 7.61 41.38 3.81
CA ASN A 344 6.84 41.50 2.57
C ASN A 344 5.95 40.29 2.24
N ALA A 345 5.58 39.45 3.21
CA ALA A 345 4.67 38.34 3.00
C ALA A 345 3.23 38.83 2.80
N ASN A 346 2.46 38.13 1.97
CA ASN A 346 1.03 38.36 1.86
C ASN A 346 0.27 37.45 2.84
N LEU A 347 -0.31 38.04 3.87
CA LEU A 347 -1.05 37.39 4.96
C LEU A 347 -2.53 37.79 4.93
N THR A 348 -3.06 38.18 3.76
CA THR A 348 -4.46 38.62 3.65
C THR A 348 -5.42 37.52 4.11
N GLY A 349 -6.32 37.85 5.05
CA GLY A 349 -7.31 36.91 5.57
C GLY A 349 -6.73 35.74 6.38
N VAL A 350 -5.47 35.82 6.82
CA VAL A 350 -4.81 34.76 7.58
C VAL A 350 -5.45 34.61 8.98
N ASN A 351 -5.56 33.38 9.47
CA ASN A 351 -5.92 33.12 10.86
C ASN A 351 -4.67 32.88 11.72
N LEU A 352 -4.32 33.81 12.59
CA LEU A 352 -3.21 33.76 13.54
C LEU A 352 -3.71 33.70 15.00
N ALA A 353 -4.96 33.28 15.22
CA ALA A 353 -5.52 33.21 16.57
C ALA A 353 -4.66 32.31 17.49
N ASP A 354 -4.38 32.80 18.70
CA ASP A 354 -3.55 32.13 19.70
C ASP A 354 -2.10 31.82 19.24
N ALA A 355 -1.62 32.39 18.13
CA ALA A 355 -0.26 32.16 17.63
C ALA A 355 0.81 32.90 18.45
N ASP A 356 2.05 32.38 18.46
CA ASP A 356 3.20 33.06 19.05
C ASP A 356 4.03 33.74 17.96
N LEU A 357 4.01 35.08 17.90
CA LEU A 357 4.78 35.88 16.94
C LEU A 357 5.97 36.55 17.61
N THR A 358 6.40 36.11 18.81
CA THR A 358 7.45 36.81 19.57
C THR A 358 8.71 37.02 18.73
N GLY A 359 9.11 38.28 18.52
CA GLY A 359 10.30 38.64 17.74
C GLY A 359 10.19 38.44 16.22
N ALA A 360 9.01 38.16 15.67
CA ALA A 360 8.82 38.00 14.23
C ALA A 360 8.99 39.32 13.47
N ASP A 361 9.51 39.25 12.24
CA ASP A 361 9.64 40.40 11.34
C ASP A 361 8.49 40.43 10.33
N LEU A 362 7.51 41.32 10.52
CA LEU A 362 6.37 41.56 9.62
C LEU A 362 6.56 42.81 8.75
N SER A 363 7.79 43.32 8.62
CA SER A 363 8.03 44.56 7.86
C SER A 363 7.55 44.44 6.41
N GLY A 364 6.73 45.40 5.97
CA GLY A 364 6.11 45.42 4.64
C GLY A 364 5.08 44.31 4.37
N ALA A 365 4.74 43.49 5.36
CA ALA A 365 3.76 42.42 5.20
C ALA A 365 2.32 42.97 5.07
N ASN A 366 1.44 42.19 4.45
CA ASN A 366 0.03 42.56 4.29
C ASN A 366 -0.88 41.66 5.15
N LEU A 367 -1.37 42.16 6.28
CA LEU A 367 -2.30 41.48 7.21
C LEU A 367 -3.75 41.96 7.05
N LYS A 368 -4.13 42.47 5.88
CA LYS A 368 -5.51 42.88 5.64
C LYS A 368 -6.50 41.75 5.99
N ASN A 369 -7.51 42.05 6.79
CA ASN A 369 -8.52 41.10 7.29
C ASN A 369 -7.94 39.91 8.10
N ALA A 370 -6.72 40.00 8.62
CA ALA A 370 -6.12 38.94 9.44
C ALA A 370 -6.76 38.86 10.83
N ASN A 371 -6.76 37.66 11.42
CA ASN A 371 -7.21 37.43 12.78
C ASN A 371 -6.03 37.15 13.73
N LEU A 372 -5.69 38.09 14.60
CA LEU A 372 -4.63 38.00 15.62
C LEU A 372 -5.20 37.81 17.04
N LYS A 373 -6.46 37.39 17.20
CA LYS A 373 -7.07 37.20 18.53
C LYS A 373 -6.16 36.37 19.44
N ASN A 374 -5.83 36.88 20.63
CA ASN A 374 -4.95 36.25 21.63
C ASN A 374 -3.52 35.94 21.15
N ALA A 375 -3.08 36.43 20.00
CA ALA A 375 -1.71 36.20 19.54
C ALA A 375 -0.70 36.91 20.45
N LYS A 376 0.44 36.27 20.71
CA LYS A 376 1.57 36.93 21.40
C LYS A 376 2.37 37.74 20.39
N ILE A 377 2.41 39.06 20.57
CA ILE A 377 3.00 40.00 19.61
C ILE A 377 4.16 40.81 20.21
N THR A 378 4.83 40.25 21.22
CA THR A 378 5.97 40.88 21.89
C THR A 378 7.16 41.03 20.92
N ASN A 379 7.75 42.23 20.84
CA ASN A 379 8.92 42.53 19.99
C ASN A 379 8.72 42.24 18.49
N VAL A 380 7.49 42.27 17.99
CA VAL A 380 7.23 42.13 16.56
C VAL A 380 7.62 43.41 15.82
N ASN A 381 8.31 43.28 14.68
CA ASN A 381 8.57 44.40 13.78
C ASN A 381 7.36 44.64 12.86
N TRP A 382 6.72 45.80 12.99
CA TRP A 382 5.52 46.21 12.26
C TRP A 382 5.77 47.27 11.17
N ASP A 383 7.04 47.53 10.83
CA ASP A 383 7.39 48.61 9.91
C ASP A 383 6.71 48.45 8.54
N ASN A 384 5.89 49.42 8.14
CA ASN A 384 5.14 49.41 6.88
C ASN A 384 4.19 48.21 6.71
N THR A 385 3.76 47.57 7.80
CA THR A 385 2.77 46.49 7.73
C THR A 385 1.37 47.03 7.44
N ASN A 386 0.64 46.45 6.49
CA ASN A 386 -0.77 46.77 6.26
C ASN A 386 -1.67 46.03 7.26
N LEU A 387 -2.40 46.77 8.08
CA LEU A 387 -3.24 46.26 9.18
C LEU A 387 -4.74 46.56 8.98
N GLU A 388 -5.17 46.85 7.75
CA GLU A 388 -6.56 47.14 7.42
C GLU A 388 -7.49 45.99 7.86
N ASN A 389 -8.49 46.28 8.71
CA ASN A 389 -9.45 45.30 9.25
C ASN A 389 -8.81 44.12 9.98
N THR A 390 -7.60 44.27 10.52
CA THR A 390 -6.98 43.23 11.35
C THR A 390 -7.63 43.17 12.74
N ASN A 391 -8.01 41.97 13.19
CA ASN A 391 -8.57 41.74 14.52
C ASN A 391 -7.45 41.48 15.55
N PHE A 392 -7.19 42.43 16.45
CA PHE A 392 -6.08 42.37 17.42
C PHE A 392 -6.42 41.59 18.70
N PRO A 393 -5.41 41.16 19.49
CA PRO A 393 -5.62 40.66 20.85
C PRO A 393 -6.33 41.71 21.73
N GLU A 394 -7.26 41.28 22.59
CA GLU A 394 -7.80 42.13 23.65
C GLU A 394 -6.73 42.28 24.74
N PHE A 395 -6.28 43.51 25.01
CA PHE A 395 -5.36 43.80 26.11
C PHE A 395 -6.16 43.81 27.42
N SER A 396 -5.86 42.89 28.36
CA SER A 396 -6.44 42.88 29.71
C SER A 396 -5.66 43.73 30.68
#